data_AF-A0A3B8JMJ9-F1
#
_entry.id   AF-A0A3B8JMJ9-F1
#
_cell.length_a   1.000
_cell.length_b   1.000
_cell.length_c   1.000
_cell.angle_alpha   90.00
_cell.angle_beta   90.00
_cell.angle_gamma   90.00
#
_symmetry.space_group_name_H-M   'P 1'
#
loop_
_entity.id
_entity.type
_entity.pdbx_description
1 polymer ?
#
loop_
_entity_poly.entity_id
_entity_poly.type
_entity_poly.pdbx_seq_one_letter_code
_entity_poly.pdbx_strand_id
1 'polypeptide(L)'
;MFQLLYPLVHALQPYLVPVCFCLAWGLIILLCLTILSAIRSSVANAKRMHQIPCTDCKFFTYDYRLKCTVHPSIANTETAVNCRDYCSKTKRVSAI
;
A
#
# COMPACT_ATOMS: atom_id res chain seq x y z
N MET A 1 45.74 13.97 28.69
CA MET A 1 44.70 14.71 27.95
C MET A 1 43.27 14.18 28.17
N PHE A 2 43.04 12.88 28.43
CA PHE A 2 41.68 12.31 28.62
C PHE A 2 41.20 12.14 30.08
N GLN A 3 42.01 12.49 31.07
CA GLN A 3 41.68 12.27 32.49
C GLN A 3 40.48 13.11 32.98
N LEU A 4 40.17 14.24 32.35
CA LEU A 4 38.99 15.05 32.69
C LEU A 4 37.68 14.52 32.09
N LEU A 5 37.74 13.80 30.96
CA LEU A 5 36.52 13.27 30.32
C LEU A 5 35.92 12.11 31.10
N TYR A 6 36.77 11.28 31.73
CA TYR A 6 36.36 10.07 32.43
C TYR A 6 35.37 10.29 33.60
N PRO A 7 35.61 11.23 34.54
CA PRO A 7 34.65 11.50 35.62
C PRO A 7 33.34 12.11 35.11
N LEU A 8 33.39 12.90 34.03
CA LEU A 8 32.21 13.51 33.41
C LEU A 8 31.32 12.44 32.76
N VAL A 9 31.92 11.47 32.08
CA VAL A 9 31.21 10.30 31.53
C VAL A 9 30.62 9.46 32.66
N HIS A 10 31.35 9.26 33.75
CA HIS A 10 30.88 8.46 34.89
C HIS A 10 29.68 9.12 35.62
N ALA A 11 29.59 10.45 35.63
CA ALA A 11 28.45 11.19 36.14
C ALA A 11 27.22 11.13 35.21
N LEU A 12 27.46 11.03 33.89
CA LEU A 12 26.40 10.99 32.87
C LEU A 12 25.93 9.55 32.54
N GLN A 13 26.72 8.55 32.90
CA GLN A 13 26.47 7.12 32.70
C GLN A 13 25.06 6.63 33.10
N PRO A 14 24.48 7.03 34.26
CA PRO A 14 23.15 6.56 34.63
C PRO A 14 22.04 7.08 33.71
N TYR A 15 22.25 8.21 33.02
CA TYR A 15 21.31 8.76 32.04
C TYR A 15 21.51 8.18 30.64
N LEU A 16 22.72 7.71 30.31
CA LEU A 16 23.02 7.17 28.98
C LEU A 16 22.26 5.86 28.71
N VAL A 17 22.10 5.02 29.72
CA VAL A 17 21.38 3.72 29.62
C VAL A 17 19.90 3.90 29.26
N PRO A 18 19.08 4.69 29.99
CA PRO A 18 17.68 4.88 29.64
C PRO A 18 17.52 5.60 28.30
N VAL A 19 18.38 6.57 27.98
CA VAL A 19 18.36 7.26 26.68
C VAL A 19 18.61 6.28 25.54
N CYS A 20 19.63 5.43 25.65
CA CYS A 20 19.94 4.42 24.64
C CYS A 20 18.80 3.41 24.48
N PHE A 21 18.16 3.00 25.59
CA PHE A 21 17.00 2.12 25.56
C PHE A 21 15.81 2.78 24.85
N CYS A 22 15.48 4.02 25.18
CA CYS A 22 14.42 4.78 24.51
C CYS A 22 14.69 4.94 23.00
N LEU A 23 15.94 5.22 22.62
CA LEU A 23 16.33 5.33 21.21
C LEU A 23 16.20 4.00 20.48
N ALA A 24 16.67 2.89 21.06
CA ALA A 24 16.56 1.56 20.48
C ALA A 24 15.09 1.17 20.26
N TRP A 25 14.24 1.36 21.27
CA TRP A 25 12.80 1.10 21.17
C TRP A 25 12.11 2.05 20.19
N GLY A 26 12.48 3.33 20.20
CA GLY A 26 11.99 4.32 19.24
C GLY A 26 12.26 3.89 17.80
N LEU A 27 13.49 3.46 17.50
CA LEU A 27 13.86 2.95 16.18
C LEU A 27 13.09 1.69 15.81
N ILE A 28 12.91 0.74 16.73
CA ILE A 28 12.12 -0.48 16.49
C ILE A 28 10.66 -0.14 16.18
N ILE A 29 10.05 0.76 16.95
CA ILE A 29 8.67 1.21 16.73
C ILE A 29 8.55 1.90 15.38
N LEU A 30 9.49 2.80 15.05
CA LEU A 30 9.49 3.52 13.79
C LEU A 30 9.62 2.55 12.61
N LEU A 31 10.52 1.57 12.70
CA LEU A 31 10.65 0.48 11.72
C LEU A 31 9.33 -0.31 11.58
N CYS A 32 8.71 -0.70 12.69
CA CYS A 32 7.45 -1.42 12.68
C CYS A 32 6.33 -0.60 12.02
N LEU A 33 6.22 0.69 12.33
CA LEU A 33 5.25 1.59 11.71
C LEU A 33 5.49 1.75 10.21
N THR A 34 6.74 1.85 9.75
CA THR A 34 7.05 1.92 8.32
C THR A 34 6.63 0.65 7.60
N ILE A 35 6.93 -0.53 8.14
CA ILE A 35 6.53 -1.83 7.58
C ILE A 35 5.00 -1.94 7.53
N LEU A 36 4.30 -1.61 8.62
CA LEU A 36 2.84 -1.62 8.65
C LEU A 36 2.23 -0.64 7.65
N SER A 37 2.81 0.55 7.50
CA SER A 37 2.35 1.54 6.51
C SER A 37 2.56 1.06 5.08
N ALA A 38 3.67 0.39 4.79
CA ALA A 38 3.98 -0.22 3.50
C ALA A 38 3.05 -1.40 3.20
N ILE A 39 2.72 -2.23 4.20
CA ILE A 39 1.73 -3.30 4.04
C ILE A 39 0.35 -2.69 3.79
N ARG A 40 -0.06 -1.65 4.53
CA ARG A 40 -1.34 -0.97 4.32
C ARG A 40 -1.43 -0.31 2.95
N SER A 41 -0.37 0.31 2.46
CA SER A 41 -0.33 0.89 1.12
C SER A 41 -0.31 -0.19 0.02
N SER A 42 0.38 -1.32 0.25
CA SER A 42 0.32 -2.49 -0.62
C SER A 42 -1.07 -3.12 -0.63
N VAL A 43 -1.76 -3.19 0.52
CA VAL A 43 -3.15 -3.67 0.61
C VAL A 43 -4.10 -2.66 -0.03
N ALA A 44 -3.87 -1.36 0.10
CA ALA A 44 -4.67 -0.34 -0.61
C ALA A 44 -4.48 -0.45 -2.13
N ASN A 45 -3.25 -0.67 -2.60
CA ASN A 45 -2.94 -0.92 -4.02
C ASN A 45 -3.50 -2.27 -4.51
N ALA A 46 -3.41 -3.33 -3.71
CA ALA A 46 -4.00 -4.63 -4.03
C ALA A 46 -5.54 -4.56 -4.05
N LYS A 47 -6.14 -3.82 -3.12
CA LYS A 47 -7.58 -3.50 -3.11
C LYS A 47 -7.96 -2.66 -4.32
N ARG A 48 -7.06 -1.79 -4.81
CA ARG A 48 -7.24 -1.03 -6.05
C ARG A 48 -7.27 -1.93 -7.29
N MET A 49 -6.45 -2.98 -7.32
CA MET A 49 -6.49 -4.00 -8.38
C MET A 49 -7.72 -4.92 -8.26
N HIS A 50 -8.17 -5.25 -7.04
CA HIS A 50 -9.39 -6.03 -6.80
C HIS A 50 -10.69 -5.23 -7.01
N GLN A 51 -10.61 -3.89 -7.08
CA GLN A 51 -11.74 -3.01 -7.38
C GLN A 51 -11.95 -2.74 -8.87
N ILE A 52 -11.10 -3.28 -9.76
CA ILE A 52 -11.28 -3.10 -11.20
C ILE A 52 -12.34 -4.11 -11.68
N PRO A 53 -13.55 -3.68 -12.03
CA PRO A 53 -14.65 -4.59 -12.35
C PRO A 53 -14.57 -5.13 -13.80
N CYS A 54 -13.47 -4.85 -14.52
CA CYS A 54 -13.33 -5.19 -15.94
C CYS A 54 -13.42 -6.69 -16.22
N THR A 55 -12.88 -7.55 -15.34
CA THR A 55 -12.95 -9.02 -15.50
C THR A 55 -14.38 -9.56 -15.49
N ASP A 56 -15.26 -8.92 -14.74
CA ASP A 56 -16.67 -9.27 -14.61
C ASP A 56 -17.59 -8.52 -15.60
N CYS A 57 -17.01 -7.68 -16.47
CA CYS A 57 -17.75 -6.92 -17.47
C CYS A 57 -18.06 -7.75 -18.74
N LYS A 58 -19.28 -7.69 -19.26
CA LYS A 58 -19.74 -8.39 -20.48
C LYS A 58 -18.89 -8.07 -21.72
N PHE A 59 -18.35 -6.86 -21.80
CA PHE A 59 -17.56 -6.37 -22.93
C PHE A 59 -16.07 -6.73 -22.86
N PHE A 60 -15.66 -7.48 -21.83
CA PHE A 60 -14.28 -7.91 -21.64
C PHE A 60 -13.99 -9.18 -22.42
N THR A 61 -13.09 -9.07 -23.40
CA THR A 61 -12.81 -10.11 -24.41
C THR A 61 -11.58 -10.95 -24.08
N TYR A 62 -10.90 -10.71 -22.95
CA TYR A 62 -9.70 -11.44 -22.48
C TYR A 62 -8.53 -11.44 -23.48
N ASP A 63 -8.61 -10.67 -24.56
CA ASP A 63 -7.58 -10.58 -25.58
C ASP A 63 -6.55 -9.49 -25.21
N TYR A 64 -5.27 -9.78 -25.41
CA TYR A 64 -4.18 -8.84 -25.13
C TYR A 64 -4.21 -7.60 -26.03
N ARG A 65 -4.71 -7.73 -27.26
CA ARG A 65 -4.83 -6.65 -28.24
C ARG A 65 -6.10 -5.82 -28.01
N LEU A 66 -7.17 -6.46 -27.56
CA LEU A 66 -8.47 -5.83 -27.35
C LEU A 66 -9.05 -6.27 -26.00
N LYS A 67 -8.63 -5.61 -24.93
CA LYS A 67 -9.03 -5.95 -23.55
C LYS A 67 -10.53 -5.67 -23.30
N CYS A 68 -11.06 -4.59 -23.87
CA CYS A 68 -12.46 -4.19 -23.80
C CYS A 68 -12.91 -3.71 -25.17
N THR A 69 -14.12 -4.07 -25.61
CA THR A 69 -14.64 -3.70 -26.94
C THR A 69 -15.13 -2.26 -27.03
N VAL A 70 -15.55 -1.66 -25.91
CA VAL A 70 -16.04 -0.27 -25.87
C VAL A 70 -14.88 0.71 -25.68
N HIS A 71 -14.00 0.39 -24.73
CA HIS A 71 -12.94 1.28 -24.29
C HIS A 71 -11.62 0.52 -24.10
N PRO A 72 -10.89 0.20 -25.19
CA PRO A 72 -9.68 -0.63 -25.13
C PRO A 72 -8.50 0.06 -24.43
N SER A 73 -8.43 1.39 -24.45
CA SER A 73 -7.32 2.18 -23.88
C SER A 73 -7.36 2.30 -22.36
N ILE A 74 -8.55 2.26 -21.76
CA ILE A 74 -8.75 2.39 -20.30
C ILE A 74 -9.07 1.05 -19.62
N ALA A 75 -9.03 -0.07 -20.35
CA ALA A 75 -9.31 -1.38 -19.79
C ALA A 75 -8.21 -1.84 -18.81
N ASN A 76 -8.60 -2.42 -17.66
CA ASN A 76 -7.69 -2.88 -16.60
C ASN A 76 -6.81 -1.78 -15.98
N THR A 77 -7.25 -0.52 -16.02
CA THR A 77 -6.59 0.59 -15.35
C THR A 77 -7.46 1.16 -14.24
N GLU A 78 -6.86 1.99 -13.40
CA GLU A 78 -7.53 2.70 -12.31
C GLU A 78 -8.68 3.63 -12.77
N THR A 79 -8.63 4.13 -14.01
CA THR A 79 -9.74 4.88 -14.62
C THR A 79 -10.96 4.00 -14.91
N ALA A 80 -10.79 2.68 -15.01
CA ALA A 80 -11.86 1.73 -15.28
C ALA A 80 -12.74 1.41 -14.06
N VAL A 81 -12.30 1.79 -12.85
CA VAL A 81 -13.04 1.57 -11.60
C VAL A 81 -14.41 2.27 -11.62
N ASN A 82 -14.52 3.41 -12.31
CA ASN A 82 -15.77 4.16 -12.48
C ASN A 82 -16.23 4.20 -13.94
N CYS A 83 -16.02 3.10 -14.68
CA CYS A 83 -16.44 2.98 -16.06
C CYS A 83 -17.98 3.10 -16.17
N ARG A 84 -18.46 4.10 -16.92
CA ARG A 84 -19.90 4.36 -17.10
C ARG A 84 -20.61 3.26 -17.89
N ASP A 85 -19.89 2.57 -18.75
CA ASP A 85 -20.40 1.49 -19.62
C ASP A 85 -20.24 0.10 -19.00
N TYR A 86 -19.97 0.02 -17.70
CA TYR A 86 -19.82 -1.25 -17.01
C TYR A 86 -21.15 -2.01 -16.99
N CYS A 87 -21.16 -3.19 -17.63
CA CYS A 87 -22.26 -4.15 -17.55
C CYS A 87 -21.76 -5.48 -16.99
N SER A 88 -22.30 -5.93 -15.85
CA SER A 88 -21.87 -7.19 -15.24
C SER A 88 -22.36 -8.41 -16.02
N LYS A 89 -21.53 -9.45 -16.11
CA LYS A 89 -21.87 -10.74 -16.76
C LYS A 89 -23.04 -11.47 -16.08
N THR A 90 -23.23 -11.26 -14.77
CA THR A 90 -24.21 -11.98 -13.95
C THR A 90 -25.62 -11.40 -14.01
N LYS A 91 -25.80 -10.17 -14.51
CA LYS A 91 -27.16 -9.72 -14.84
C LYS A 91 -27.55 -10.31 -16.19
N ARG A 92 -28.33 -11.40 -16.13
CA ARG A 92 -29.31 -11.70 -17.18
C ARG A 92 -29.94 -10.38 -17.62
N VAL A 93 -29.71 -10.02 -18.87
CA VAL A 93 -30.46 -8.98 -19.56
C VAL A 93 -31.92 -9.43 -19.51
N SER A 94 -32.64 -8.92 -18.53
CA SER A 94 -34.09 -8.86 -18.51
C SER A 94 -34.40 -7.36 -18.47
N ALA A 95 -35.25 -6.91 -19.39
CA ALA A 95 -35.54 -5.53 -19.77
C ALA A 95 -34.49 -4.95 -20.73
N ILE A 96 -34.76 -4.66 -22.01
CA ILE A 96 -36.00 -4.41 -22.78
C ILE A 96 -35.79 -4.97 -24.20
#